data_AF-A0A8H3IGA7-F1
#
_entry.id   AF-A0A8H3IGA7-F1
#
_cell.length_a   1.000
_cell.length_b   1.000
_cell.length_c   1.000
_cell.angle_alpha   90.00
_cell.angle_beta   90.00
_cell.angle_gamma   90.00
#
_symmetry.space_group_name_H-M   'P 1'
#
loop_
_entity.id
_entity.type
_entity.pdbx_description
1 polymer ?
#
loop_
_entity_poly.entity_id
_entity_poly.type
_entity_poly.pdbx_seq_one_letter_code
_entity_poly.pdbx_strand_id
1 'polypeptide(L)'
;MVEQRKVILDSISKSQSTKHITWICTDSQSSDLVGKSSPPDHLAAAQARESRFLSIILTCELEENIQRLVNPSRGGTINGKITDISLLKMIREKFDIGRFGGEDETVIDTTGREAVEVAREIAHFVKGRMEQPIVQEQSNRV
;
A
#
# COMPACT_ATOMS: atom_id res chain seq x y z
N MET A 1 1.37 -17.87 -0.01
CA MET A 1 0.81 -16.53 0.32
C MET A 1 0.12 -15.88 -0.87
N VAL A 2 0.69 -15.88 -2.09
CA VAL A 2 0.05 -15.29 -3.29
C VAL A 2 -1.36 -15.86 -3.54
N GLU A 3 -1.54 -17.17 -3.43
CA GLU A 3 -2.84 -17.82 -3.66
C GLU A 3 -3.92 -17.40 -2.65
N GLN A 4 -3.57 -17.23 -1.38
CA GLN A 4 -4.52 -16.81 -0.33
C GLN A 4 -4.97 -15.36 -0.52
N ARG A 5 -4.07 -14.46 -0.95
CA ARG A 5 -4.41 -13.07 -1.25
C ARG A 5 -5.46 -13.01 -2.37
N LYS A 6 -5.24 -13.76 -3.46
CA LYS A 6 -6.16 -13.79 -4.61
C LYS A 6 -7.54 -14.29 -4.22
N VAL A 7 -7.63 -15.36 -3.42
CA VAL A 7 -8.92 -15.88 -2.94
C VAL A 7 -9.68 -14.85 -2.09
N ILE A 8 -8.97 -14.15 -1.19
CA ILE A 8 -9.58 -13.11 -0.34
C ILE A 8 -10.07 -11.93 -1.20
N LEU A 9 -9.22 -11.45 -2.11
CA LEU A 9 -9.55 -10.32 -2.98
C LEU A 9 -10.70 -10.65 -3.94
N ASP A 10 -10.79 -11.89 -4.45
CA ASP A 10 -11.90 -12.37 -5.27
C ASP A 10 -13.21 -12.43 -4.47
N SER A 11 -13.17 -12.87 -3.21
CA SER A 11 -14.33 -12.85 -2.32
C SER A 11 -14.81 -11.42 -2.04
N ILE A 12 -13.87 -10.50 -1.79
CA ILE A 12 -14.16 -9.09 -1.55
C ILE A 12 -14.75 -8.43 -2.80
N SER A 13 -14.20 -8.69 -3.99
CA SER A 13 -14.64 -8.02 -5.22
C SER A 13 -16.08 -8.40 -5.60
N LYS A 14 -16.51 -9.63 -5.29
CA LYS A 14 -17.85 -10.16 -5.62
C LYS A 14 -18.91 -9.94 -4.53
N SER A 15 -18.50 -9.61 -3.30
CA SER A 15 -19.40 -9.50 -2.15
C SER A 15 -20.30 -8.25 -2.22
N GLN A 16 -21.61 -8.46 -2.41
CA GLN A 16 -22.60 -7.37 -2.38
C GLN A 16 -22.85 -6.82 -0.97
N SER A 17 -22.82 -7.68 0.05
CA SER A 17 -23.06 -7.27 1.45
C SER A 17 -22.02 -6.28 1.96
N THR A 18 -20.82 -6.32 1.39
CA THR A 18 -19.74 -5.40 1.79
C THR A 18 -19.63 -4.19 0.88
N LYS A 19 -20.47 -3.97 -0.14
CA LYS A 19 -20.28 -2.93 -1.19
C LYS A 19 -19.99 -1.52 -0.65
N HIS A 20 -20.53 -1.18 0.51
CA HIS A 20 -20.37 0.11 1.19
C HIS A 20 -19.13 0.21 2.09
N ILE A 21 -18.35 -0.86 2.23
CA ILE A 21 -17.16 -0.94 3.08
C ILE A 21 -15.93 -0.49 2.30
N THR A 22 -15.12 0.37 2.92
CA THR A 22 -13.77 0.71 2.48
C THR A 22 -12.77 -0.32 3.00
N TRP A 23 -11.97 -0.88 2.10
CA TRP A 23 -10.94 -1.85 2.45
C TRP A 23 -9.57 -1.17 2.51
N ILE A 24 -8.87 -1.36 3.63
CA ILE A 24 -7.49 -0.88 3.81
C ILE A 24 -6.56 -2.08 3.74
N CYS A 25 -5.71 -2.10 2.72
CA CYS A 25 -4.70 -3.14 2.54
C CYS A 25 -3.32 -2.55 2.86
N THR A 26 -2.69 -3.03 3.94
CA THR A 26 -1.32 -2.65 4.29
C THR A 26 -0.36 -3.74 3.84
N ASP A 27 0.53 -3.43 2.91
CA ASP A 27 1.55 -4.38 2.43
C ASP A 27 2.87 -3.62 2.14
N SER A 28 3.99 -4.34 2.17
CA SER A 28 5.30 -3.84 1.73
C SER A 28 5.58 -4.38 0.33
N GLN A 29 5.29 -3.57 -0.69
CA GLN A 29 5.43 -3.99 -2.09
C GLN A 29 6.73 -3.45 -2.69
N SER A 30 7.67 -4.35 -2.95
CA SER A 30 8.91 -4.08 -3.69
C SER A 30 8.68 -4.06 -5.21
N SER A 31 9.58 -3.41 -5.94
CA SER A 31 9.56 -3.33 -7.40
C SER A 31 10.13 -4.57 -8.11
N ASP A 32 10.56 -5.59 -7.38
CA ASP A 32 11.08 -6.84 -7.94
C ASP A 32 9.96 -7.74 -8.49
N LEU A 33 10.32 -8.82 -9.18
CA LEU A 33 9.34 -9.69 -9.85
C LEU A 33 8.30 -10.29 -8.89
N VAL A 34 8.69 -10.51 -7.63
CA VAL A 34 7.77 -10.99 -6.59
C VAL A 34 6.86 -9.86 -6.11
N GLY A 35 7.41 -8.68 -5.82
CA GLY A 35 6.63 -7.52 -5.39
C GLY A 35 5.74 -6.93 -6.49
N LYS A 36 6.12 -7.01 -7.78
CA LYS A 36 5.32 -6.61 -8.95
C LYS A 36 4.05 -7.43 -9.16
N SER A 37 3.93 -8.62 -8.55
CA SER A 37 2.75 -9.47 -8.68
C SER A 37 1.57 -9.05 -7.78
N SER A 38 1.84 -8.33 -6.68
CA SER A 38 0.83 -7.89 -5.71
C SER A 38 0.04 -6.63 -6.12
N PRO A 39 0.67 -5.57 -6.67
CA PRO A 39 -0.04 -4.37 -7.09
C PRO A 39 -1.21 -4.67 -8.07
N PRO A 40 -1.03 -5.50 -9.11
CA PRO A 40 -2.09 -5.84 -10.05
C PRO A 40 -3.31 -6.51 -9.40
N ASP A 41 -3.12 -7.34 -8.36
CA ASP A 41 -4.22 -8.08 -7.73
C ASP A 41 -5.19 -7.15 -6.99
N HIS A 42 -4.67 -6.14 -6.28
CA HIS A 42 -5.50 -5.17 -5.56
C HIS A 42 -6.25 -4.24 -6.52
N LEU A 43 -5.56 -3.76 -7.56
CA LEU A 43 -6.18 -2.92 -8.60
C LEU A 43 -7.28 -3.70 -9.34
N ALA A 44 -7.01 -4.95 -9.73
CA ALA A 44 -7.99 -5.80 -10.41
C ALA A 44 -9.22 -6.06 -9.54
N ALA A 45 -9.05 -6.29 -8.24
CA ALA A 45 -10.17 -6.46 -7.32
C ALA A 45 -11.00 -5.17 -7.15
N ALA A 46 -10.35 -4.00 -7.08
CA ALA A 46 -11.06 -2.72 -7.04
C ALA A 46 -11.84 -2.46 -8.33
N GLN A 47 -11.24 -2.73 -9.49
CA GLN A 47 -11.89 -2.63 -10.80
C GLN A 47 -13.08 -3.56 -10.94
N ALA A 48 -12.94 -4.84 -10.58
CA ALA A 48 -14.02 -5.83 -10.61
C ALA A 48 -15.20 -5.46 -9.70
N ARG A 49 -14.93 -4.68 -8.66
CA ARG A 49 -15.91 -4.16 -7.71
C ARG A 49 -16.46 -2.77 -8.09
N GLU A 50 -15.97 -2.19 -9.18
CA GLU A 50 -16.29 -0.82 -9.61
C GLU A 50 -15.99 0.22 -8.51
N SER A 51 -14.96 -0.03 -7.72
CA SER A 51 -14.52 0.85 -6.61
C SER A 51 -13.28 1.64 -7.01
N ARG A 52 -13.16 2.88 -6.54
CA ARG A 52 -11.94 3.68 -6.71
C ARG A 52 -10.78 3.03 -5.96
N PHE A 53 -9.62 2.92 -6.61
CA PHE A 53 -8.41 2.38 -6.02
C PHE A 53 -7.46 3.53 -5.69
N LEU A 54 -7.07 3.67 -4.42
CA LEU A 54 -6.15 4.71 -3.97
C LEU A 54 -4.83 4.09 -3.49
N SER A 55 -3.71 4.51 -4.10
CA SER A 55 -2.37 4.08 -3.73
C SER A 55 -1.74 5.11 -2.80
N ILE A 56 -1.47 4.72 -1.55
CA ILE A 56 -0.83 5.60 -0.56
C ILE A 56 0.53 5.00 -0.22
N ILE A 57 1.59 5.69 -0.63
CA ILE A 57 2.96 5.23 -0.45
C ILE A 57 3.59 6.02 0.69
N LEU A 58 3.95 5.31 1.76
CA LEU A 58 4.64 5.89 2.91
C LEU A 58 6.15 5.70 2.75
N THR A 59 6.89 6.79 2.76
CA THR A 59 8.36 6.79 2.73
C THR A 59 8.93 7.34 4.04
N CYS A 60 10.19 7.04 4.30
CA CYS A 60 10.98 7.71 5.34
C CYS A 60 12.47 7.57 5.04
N GLU A 61 13.27 8.44 5.66
CA GLU A 61 14.71 8.34 5.68
C GLU A 61 15.17 7.01 6.31
N LEU A 62 16.33 6.53 5.84
CA LEU A 62 16.85 5.23 6.27
C LEU A 62 17.09 5.19 7.78
N GLU A 63 17.67 6.26 8.34
CA GLU A 63 17.99 6.39 9.75
C GLU A 63 16.73 6.30 10.61
N GLU A 64 15.66 6.97 10.20
CA GLU A 64 14.38 6.91 10.89
C GLU A 64 13.73 5.53 10.77
N ASN A 65 13.81 4.91 9.58
CA ASN A 65 13.35 3.54 9.41
C ASN A 65 14.10 2.59 10.35
N ILE A 66 15.40 2.75 10.52
CA ILE A 66 16.24 1.95 11.44
C ILE A 66 15.79 2.18 12.88
N GLN A 67 15.57 3.42 13.31
CA GLN A 67 15.07 3.71 14.65
C GLN A 67 13.72 3.03 14.93
N ARG A 68 12.79 3.09 13.96
CA ARG A 68 11.49 2.40 14.02
C ARG A 68 11.62 0.88 13.93
N LEU A 69 12.69 0.36 13.32
CA LEU A 69 12.97 -1.07 13.17
C LEU A 69 13.38 -1.70 14.51
N VAL A 70 14.25 -1.02 15.25
CA VAL A 70 14.81 -1.52 16.51
C VAL A 70 13.99 -1.13 17.74
N ASN A 71 12.94 -0.32 17.56
CA ASN A 71 12.08 0.09 18.66
C ASN A 71 11.42 -1.16 19.30
N PRO A 72 11.53 -1.35 20.63
CA PRO A 72 10.94 -2.49 21.33
C PRO A 72 9.43 -2.65 21.09
N SER A 73 8.71 -1.55 20.85
CA SER A 73 7.28 -1.57 20.53
C SER A 73 6.94 -2.19 19.17
N ARG A 74 7.92 -2.42 18.29
CA ARG A 74 7.72 -3.08 16.99
C ARG A 74 7.28 -4.54 17.14
N GLY A 75 7.54 -5.16 18.29
CA GLY A 75 7.08 -6.51 18.65
C GLY A 75 8.09 -7.64 18.39
N GLY A 76 9.36 -7.31 18.14
CA GLY A 76 10.52 -8.20 18.29
C GLY A 76 10.38 -9.60 17.66
N THR A 77 10.83 -10.61 18.39
CA THR A 77 10.82 -12.04 18.00
C THR A 77 9.44 -12.68 17.98
N ILE A 78 8.40 -11.97 18.43
CA ILE A 78 7.07 -12.54 18.71
C ILE A 78 6.15 -12.46 17.48
N ASN A 79 6.38 -11.51 16.57
CA ASN A 79 5.46 -11.24 15.45
C ASN A 79 6.06 -11.40 14.05
N GLY A 80 7.24 -12.01 13.93
CA GLY A 80 7.89 -12.29 12.64
C GLY A 80 8.29 -11.04 11.83
N LYS A 81 8.20 -9.84 12.42
CA LYS A 81 8.60 -8.62 11.73
C LYS A 81 10.12 -8.55 11.62
N ILE A 82 10.58 -8.00 10.49
CA ILE A 82 11.99 -7.71 10.29
C ILE A 82 12.44 -6.73 11.39
N THR A 83 13.51 -7.12 12.09
CA THR A 83 14.24 -6.34 13.10
C THR A 83 15.74 -6.21 12.76
N ASP A 84 16.20 -6.92 11.72
CA ASP A 84 17.58 -6.90 11.24
C ASP A 84 17.86 -5.65 10.39
N ILE A 85 18.77 -4.81 10.88
CA ILE A 85 19.19 -3.56 10.24
C ILE A 85 19.90 -3.82 8.91
N SER A 86 20.75 -4.85 8.83
CA SER A 86 21.51 -5.18 7.62
C SER A 86 20.57 -5.64 6.52
N LEU A 87 19.56 -6.44 6.88
CA LEU A 87 18.50 -6.85 5.95
C LEU A 87 17.69 -5.63 5.46
N LEU A 88 17.32 -4.71 6.35
CA LEU A 88 16.62 -3.48 5.95
C LEU A 88 17.44 -2.65 4.96
N LYS A 89 18.73 -2.42 5.25
CA LYS A 89 19.63 -1.67 4.35
C LYS A 89 19.72 -2.31 2.98
N MET A 90 19.90 -3.63 2.93
CA MET A 90 19.93 -4.39 1.67
C MET A 90 18.63 -4.23 0.88
N ILE A 91 17.47 -4.31 1.55
CA ILE A 91 16.16 -4.13 0.89
C ILE A 91 16.03 -2.71 0.33
N ARG A 92 16.39 -1.69 1.12
CA ARG A 92 16.31 -0.27 0.72
C ARG A 92 17.25 0.09 -0.41
N GLU A 93 18.38 -0.60 -0.54
CA GLU A 93 19.35 -0.40 -1.62
C GLU A 93 18.93 -1.11 -2.91
N LYS A 94 18.35 -2.31 -2.80
CA LYS A 94 18.07 -3.17 -3.97
C LYS A 94 16.69 -3.01 -4.57
N PHE A 95 15.72 -2.52 -3.80
CA PHE A 95 14.33 -2.50 -4.22
C PHE A 95 13.73 -1.10 -4.09
N ASP A 96 13.06 -0.68 -5.14
CA ASP A 96 12.18 0.47 -5.10
C ASP A 96 10.80 0.07 -4.60
N ILE A 97 10.03 1.04 -4.15
CA ILE A 97 8.62 0.84 -3.81
C ILE A 97 7.82 0.76 -5.13
N GLY A 98 6.92 -0.22 -5.22
CA GLY A 98 6.01 -0.34 -6.35
C GLY A 98 5.15 0.92 -6.53
N ARG A 99 4.88 1.29 -7.79
CA ARG A 99 4.08 2.46 -8.16
C ARG A 99 2.97 2.06 -9.12
N PHE A 100 1.80 2.64 -8.93
CA PHE A 100 0.67 2.57 -9.87
C PHE A 100 0.61 3.80 -10.78
N GLY A 101 1.11 4.94 -10.30
CA GLY A 101 1.01 6.22 -10.98
C GLY A 101 -0.42 6.76 -11.07
N GLY A 102 -0.57 7.90 -11.74
CA GLY A 102 -1.85 8.58 -11.92
C GLY A 102 -2.25 9.45 -10.74
N GLU A 103 -3.45 10.02 -10.83
CA GLU A 103 -3.96 10.98 -9.84
C GLU A 103 -4.38 10.35 -8.51
N ASP A 104 -4.69 9.06 -8.54
CA ASP A 104 -5.12 8.27 -7.38
C ASP A 104 -3.95 7.68 -6.58
N GLU A 105 -2.73 8.12 -6.87
CA GLU A 105 -1.53 7.79 -6.10
C GLU A 105 -0.99 9.03 -5.35
N THR A 106 -0.58 8.84 -4.10
CA THR A 106 0.16 9.84 -3.33
C THR A 106 1.37 9.22 -2.63
N VAL A 107 2.36 10.07 -2.37
CA VAL A 107 3.62 9.72 -1.71
C VAL A 107 3.77 10.64 -0.52
N ILE A 108 3.82 10.06 0.66
CA ILE A 108 3.90 10.80 1.91
C ILE A 108 5.19 10.43 2.60
N ASP A 109 6.11 11.39 2.68
CA ASP A 109 7.27 11.27 3.54
C ASP A 109 6.83 11.41 5.00
N THR A 110 7.19 10.42 5.80
CA THR A 110 6.85 10.30 7.21
C THR A 110 8.03 10.63 8.13
N THR A 111 9.17 11.05 7.58
CA THR A 111 10.37 11.40 8.32
C THR A 111 10.12 12.53 9.31
N GLY A 112 10.31 12.27 10.60
CA GLY A 112 10.17 13.19 11.71
C GLY A 112 8.71 13.53 12.04
N ARG A 113 7.75 12.80 11.46
CA ARG A 113 6.32 13.14 11.55
C ARG A 113 5.57 12.21 12.49
N GLU A 114 4.59 12.80 13.18
CA GLU A 114 3.71 12.05 14.04
C GLU A 114 2.62 11.32 13.23
N ALA A 115 2.23 10.13 13.70
CA ALA A 115 1.26 9.28 13.00
C ALA A 115 -0.08 10.01 12.75
N VAL A 116 -0.49 10.89 13.67
CA VAL A 116 -1.72 11.68 13.54
C VAL A 116 -1.65 12.71 12.41
N GLU A 117 -0.47 13.26 12.14
CA GLU A 117 -0.28 14.25 11.07
C GLU A 117 -0.36 13.58 9.71
N VAL A 118 0.33 12.43 9.57
CA VAL A 118 0.28 11.59 8.37
C VAL A 118 -1.14 11.10 8.12
N ALA A 119 -1.86 10.66 9.16
CA ALA A 119 -3.24 10.22 9.02
C ALA A 119 -4.20 11.32 8.53
N ARG A 120 -4.00 12.57 8.95
CA ARG A 120 -4.78 13.72 8.45
C ARG A 120 -4.51 14.00 6.99
N GLU A 121 -3.25 13.91 6.56
CA GLU A 121 -2.87 14.07 5.15
C GLU A 121 -3.49 12.98 4.27
N ILE A 122 -3.43 11.73 4.72
CA ILE A 122 -4.11 10.61 4.05
C ILE A 122 -5.62 10.89 3.95
N ALA A 123 -6.26 11.31 5.04
CA ALA A 123 -7.69 11.61 5.05
C ALA A 123 -8.05 12.75 4.09
N HIS A 124 -7.21 13.78 4.00
CA HIS A 124 -7.39 14.88 3.06
C HIS A 124 -7.29 14.41 1.61
N PHE A 125 -6.26 13.62 1.28
CA PHE A 125 -6.09 13.02 -0.04
C PHE A 125 -7.28 12.14 -0.42
N VAL A 126 -7.68 11.22 0.47
CA VAL A 126 -8.84 10.33 0.25
C VAL A 126 -10.09 11.15 0.00
N LYS A 127 -10.38 12.15 0.83
CA LYS A 127 -11.56 13.00 0.66
C LYS A 127 -11.56 13.72 -0.70
N GLY A 128 -10.43 14.33 -1.07
CA GLY A 128 -10.30 15.03 -2.34
C GLY A 128 -10.51 14.12 -3.56
N ARG A 129 -10.10 12.85 -3.47
CA ARG A 129 -10.33 11.86 -4.55
C ARG A 129 -11.74 11.28 -4.55
N MET A 130 -12.37 11.11 -3.40
CA MET A 130 -13.75 10.61 -3.33
C MET A 130 -14.78 11.61 -3.86
N GLU A 131 -14.46 12.90 -3.89
CA GLU A 131 -15.32 13.96 -4.46
C GLU A 131 -15.21 14.04 -6.00
N GLN A 132 -14.22 13.39 -6.61
CA GLN A 132 -14.03 13.37 -8.05
C GLN A 132 -14.73 12.15 -8.69
N PRO A 133 -15.20 12.25 -9.95
CA PRO A 133 -15.66 11.09 -10.70
C PRO A 133 -14.57 10.02 -10.80
N ILE A 134 -14.96 8.74 -10.82
CA ILE A 134 -14.03 7.65 -11.12
C ILE A 134 -13.70 7.74 -12.62
N VAL A 135 -12.48 8.13 -12.95
CA VAL A 135 -11.98 8.10 -14.33
C VAL A 135 -11.38 6.72 -14.57
N GLN A 136 -12.10 5.86 -15.29
CA GLN A 136 -11.52 4.63 -15.80
C GLN A 136 -10.68 4.98 -17.03
N GLU A 137 -9.34 4.96 -16.90
CA GLU A 137 -8.50 4.93 -18.10
C GLU A 137 -8.79 3.63 -18.85
N GLN A 138 -9.53 3.75 -19.96
CA GLN A 138 -9.58 2.69 -20.95
C GLN A 138 -8.16 2.53 -21.47
N SER A 139 -7.49 1.45 -21.07
CA SER A 139 -6.26 0.97 -21.71
C SER A 139 -6.60 0.51 -23.14
N ASN A 140 -6.84 1.47 -24.03
CA ASN A 140 -6.68 1.27 -25.46
C ASN A 140 -5.17 1.21 -25.73
N ARG A 141 -4.58 0.03 -25.54
CA ARG A 141 -3.39 -0.35 -26.28
C ARG A 141 -3.81 -1.41 -27.29
N VAL A 142 -3.89 -0.96 -28.54
CA VAL A 142 -3.85 -1.76 -29.76
C VAL A 142 -2.58 -2.60 -29.76
#